data_AF-A0A8S4AQU3-F1
#
_entry.id   AF-A0A8S4AQU3-F1
#
_cell.length_a   1.000
_cell.length_b   1.000
_cell.length_c   1.000
_cell.angle_alpha   90.00
_cell.angle_beta   90.00
_cell.angle_gamma   90.00
#
_symmetry.space_group_name_H-M   'P 1'
#
loop_
_entity.id
_entity.type
_entity.pdbx_description
1 polymer ?
#
loop_
_entity_poly.entity_id
_entity_poly.type
_entity_poly.pdbx_seq_one_letter_code
_entity_poly.pdbx_strand_id
1 'polypeptide(L)'
;VINAIEQDYRLPPPMDCPSALHQLMLDCWQKDRNVRPRFADIVSTLDKMIRNPTSLKAVANIPAVPSQPLLDRSIPDFNTFSSVEDWLSAIKMSQYRDKFLNSGFTSLQLVAQMTSE
;
A
#
# COMPACT_ATOMS: atom_id res chain seq x y z
N VAL A 1 -1.05 0.91 13.21
CA VAL A 1 0.31 1.20 12.66
C VAL A 1 1.40 0.65 13.55
N ILE A 2 1.49 1.04 14.83
CA ILE A 2 2.55 0.58 15.76
C ILE A 2 2.60 -0.94 15.88
N ASN A 3 1.45 -1.60 16.08
CA ASN A 3 1.34 -3.06 16.21
C ASN A 3 1.86 -3.85 14.98
N ALA A 4 1.73 -3.32 13.77
CA ALA A 4 2.20 -4.00 12.56
C ALA A 4 3.73 -4.01 12.49
N ILE A 5 4.38 -2.91 12.88
CA ILE A 5 5.85 -2.78 12.88
C ILE A 5 6.48 -3.73 13.91
N GLU A 6 5.83 -3.89 15.06
CA GLU A 6 6.25 -4.81 16.14
C GLU A 6 6.19 -6.28 15.72
N GLN A 7 5.27 -6.63 14.81
CA GLN A 7 5.12 -7.96 14.20
C GLN A 7 6.02 -8.18 12.98
N ASP A 8 7.08 -7.38 12.84
CA ASP A 8 8.06 -7.43 11.74
C ASP A 8 7.47 -7.20 10.34
N TYR A 9 6.23 -6.70 10.26
CA TYR A 9 5.67 -6.27 8.98
C TYR A 9 6.45 -5.08 8.43
N ARG A 10 6.76 -5.13 7.13
CA ARG A 10 7.34 -4.03 6.36
C ARG A 10 6.55 -3.82 5.08
N LEU A 11 6.59 -2.60 4.57
CA LEU A 11 5.86 -2.27 3.36
C LEU A 11 6.37 -3.12 2.18
N PRO A 12 5.45 -3.66 1.35
CA PRO A 12 5.83 -4.37 0.14
C PRO A 12 6.53 -3.40 -0.83
N PRO A 13 7.28 -3.94 -1.81
CA PRO A 13 7.84 -3.10 -2.85
C PRO A 13 6.71 -2.39 -3.63
N PRO A 14 6.88 -1.10 -3.97
CA PRO A 14 6.01 -0.44 -4.94
C PRO A 14 6.03 -1.15 -6.30
N MET A 15 5.03 -0.89 -7.15
CA MET A 15 5.05 -1.37 -8.54
C MET A 15 6.32 -0.92 -9.27
N ASP A 16 6.90 -1.84 -10.04
CA ASP A 16 8.13 -1.65 -10.80
C ASP A 16 9.34 -1.17 -9.97
N CYS A 17 9.31 -1.36 -8.66
CA CYS A 17 10.41 -0.97 -7.78
C CYS A 17 11.62 -1.90 -7.98
N PRO A 18 12.83 -1.38 -8.23
CA PRO A 18 14.03 -2.20 -8.30
C PRO A 18 14.32 -2.95 -6.99
N SER A 19 14.67 -4.23 -7.06
CA SER A 19 15.01 -5.06 -5.90
C SER A 19 16.09 -4.45 -5.02
N ALA A 20 17.12 -3.86 -5.63
CA ALA A 20 18.21 -3.24 -4.91
C ALA A 20 17.76 -2.00 -4.12
N LEU A 21 16.77 -1.26 -4.64
CA LEU A 21 16.22 -0.10 -3.96
C LEU A 21 15.26 -0.50 -2.83
N HIS A 22 14.40 -1.51 -3.06
CA HIS A 22 13.54 -2.04 -2.01
C HIS A 22 14.36 -2.62 -0.85
N GLN A 23 15.46 -3.32 -1.15
CA GLN A 23 16.36 -3.81 -0.11
C GLN A 23 16.94 -2.68 0.74
N LEU A 24 17.35 -1.57 0.13
CA LEU A 24 17.82 -0.40 0.87
C LEU A 24 16.73 0.18 1.79
N MET A 25 15.45 0.15 1.37
CA MET A 25 14.33 0.54 2.23
C MET A 25 14.19 -0.39 3.44
N LEU A 26 14.29 -1.71 3.24
CA LEU A 26 14.25 -2.70 4.33
C LEU A 26 15.41 -2.51 5.31
N ASP A 27 16.61 -2.21 4.81
CA ASP A 27 17.78 -1.92 5.64
C ASP A 27 17.57 -0.65 6.48
N CYS A 28 16.92 0.37 5.93
CA CYS A 28 16.51 1.56 6.68
C CYS A 28 15.45 1.26 7.74
N TRP A 29 14.60 0.25 7.52
CA TRP A 29 13.51 -0.15 8.42
C TRP A 29 13.88 -1.27 9.39
N GLN A 30 15.17 -1.57 9.58
CA GLN A 30 15.60 -2.56 10.56
C GLN A 30 15.10 -2.21 11.97
N LYS A 31 14.68 -3.24 12.72
CA LYS A 31 14.17 -3.09 14.08
C LYS A 31 15.24 -2.53 15.01
N ASP A 32 16.44 -3.12 14.97
CA ASP A 32 17.60 -2.57 15.65
C ASP A 32 18.09 -1.31 14.91
N ARG A 33 18.19 -0.19 15.63
CA ARG A 33 18.67 1.07 15.08
C ARG A 33 20.16 1.03 14.73
N ASN A 34 20.93 0.17 15.39
CA ASN A 34 22.38 0.14 15.26
C ASN A 34 22.82 -0.54 13.96
N VAL A 35 21.96 -1.34 13.34
CA VAL A 35 22.21 -2.02 12.06
C VAL A 35 21.71 -1.21 10.86
N ARG A 36 20.99 -0.10 11.08
CA ARG A 36 20.54 0.77 9.99
C ARG A 36 21.75 1.48 9.36
N PRO A 37 21.79 1.62 8.02
CA PRO A 37 22.88 2.33 7.36
C PRO A 37 22.92 3.80 7.77
N ARG A 38 24.11 4.39 7.85
CA ARG A 38 24.22 5.84 8.06
C ARG A 38 23.95 6.56 6.75
N PHE A 39 23.63 7.85 6.81
CA PHE A 39 23.35 8.63 5.61
C PHE A 39 24.48 8.60 4.57
N ALA A 40 25.75 8.57 5.01
CA ALA A 40 26.88 8.42 4.11
C ALA A 40 26.86 7.09 3.32
N ASP A 41 26.46 5.99 3.98
CA ASP A 41 26.35 4.67 3.36
C ASP A 41 25.17 4.61 2.38
N ILE A 42 24.07 5.28 2.71
CA ILE A 42 22.89 5.43 1.84
C ILE A 42 23.27 6.16 0.55
N VAL A 43 23.91 7.33 0.66
CA VAL A 43 24.35 8.12 -0.51
C VAL A 43 25.32 7.31 -1.37
N SER A 44 26.32 6.68 -0.76
CA SER A 44 27.29 5.84 -1.47
C SER A 44 26.62 4.68 -2.22
N THR A 45 25.59 4.07 -1.62
CA THR A 45 24.81 2.99 -2.23
C THR A 45 24.01 3.49 -3.43
N LEU A 46 23.31 4.61 -3.28
CA LEU A 46 22.55 5.23 -4.38
C LEU A 46 23.48 5.66 -5.53
N ASP A 47 24.63 6.25 -5.23
CA ASP A 47 25.61 6.64 -6.25
C ASP A 47 26.12 5.42 -7.04
N LYS A 48 26.31 4.26 -6.40
CA LYS A 48 26.69 3.02 -7.08
C LYS A 48 25.58 2.53 -8.01
N MET A 49 24.32 2.61 -7.59
CA MET A 49 23.17 2.25 -8.42
C MET A 49 23.04 3.15 -9.65
N ILE A 50 23.21 4.47 -9.48
CA ILE A 50 23.13 5.44 -10.57
C ILE A 50 24.28 5.24 -11.58
N ARG A 51 25.50 4.96 -11.09
CA ARG A 51 26.66 4.67 -11.96
C ARG A 51 26.59 3.33 -12.67
N ASN A 52 25.76 2.39 -12.19
CA ASN A 52 25.52 1.12 -12.85
C ASN A 52 24.01 0.81 -12.96
N PRO A 53 23.30 1.39 -13.94
CA PRO A 53 21.84 1.28 -14.05
C PRO A 53 21.36 -0.15 -14.34
N THR A 54 22.24 -1.07 -14.75
CA THR A 54 21.88 -2.49 -14.89
C THR A 54 21.44 -3.12 -13.58
N SER A 55 21.97 -2.65 -12.45
CA SER A 55 21.59 -3.11 -11.11
C SER A 55 20.15 -2.77 -10.72
N LEU A 56 19.49 -1.84 -11.43
CA LEU A 56 18.12 -1.43 -11.20
C LEU A 56 17.09 -2.16 -12.07
N LYS A 57 17.53 -3.06 -12.97
CA LYS A 57 16.63 -3.77 -13.90
C LYS A 57 15.85 -4.91 -13.24
N ALA A 58 16.38 -5.48 -12.17
CA ALA A 58 15.69 -6.52 -11.42
C ALA A 58 14.59 -5.86 -10.59
N VAL A 59 13.32 -6.18 -10.87
CA VAL A 59 12.16 -5.71 -10.11
C VAL A 59 11.97 -6.58 -8.87
N ALA A 60 11.66 -5.94 -7.75
CA ALA A 60 11.36 -6.62 -6.49
C ALA A 60 10.08 -7.45 -6.65
N ASN A 61 10.18 -8.76 -6.46
CA ASN A 61 9.01 -9.62 -6.48
C ASN A 61 8.17 -9.35 -5.23
N ILE A 62 6.85 -9.23 -5.37
CA ILE A 62 5.95 -9.13 -4.21
C ILE A 62 5.85 -10.55 -3.62
N PRO A 63 6.45 -10.86 -2.45
CA PRO A 63 6.06 -12.09 -1.77
C PRO A 63 4.56 -11.96 -1.46
N ALA A 64 3.79 -13.02 -1.70
CA ALA A 64 2.37 -13.09 -1.37
C ALA A 64 2.19 -13.06 0.16
N VAL A 65 2.44 -11.90 0.76
CA VAL A 65 2.12 -11.62 2.15
C VAL A 65 0.62 -11.37 2.19
N PRO A 66 -0.15 -12.08 3.03
CA PRO A 66 -1.58 -11.87 3.12
C PRO A 66 -1.83 -10.39 3.42
N SER A 67 -2.56 -9.74 2.51
CA SER A 67 -2.93 -8.34 2.55
C SER A 67 -3.43 -8.02 3.96
N GLN A 68 -2.65 -7.24 4.72
CA GLN A 68 -3.10 -6.76 6.02
C GLN A 68 -4.15 -5.67 5.75
N PRO A 69 -5.43 -5.87 6.10
CA PRO A 69 -6.51 -4.96 5.75
C PRO A 69 -6.35 -3.55 6.36
N LEU A 70 -5.42 -3.38 7.32
CA LEU A 70 -5.12 -2.10 7.96
C LEU A 70 -4.21 -1.17 7.12
N LEU A 71 -3.58 -1.67 6.06
CA LEU A 71 -2.70 -0.90 5.17
C LEU A 71 -3.19 -0.90 3.72
N ASP A 72 -4.31 -1.57 3.45
CA ASP A 72 -4.94 -1.54 2.14
C ASP A 72 -5.66 -0.20 1.95
N ARG A 73 -4.88 0.82 1.57
CA ARG A 73 -5.40 1.99 0.86
C ARG A 73 -5.20 1.83 -0.65
N SER A 74 -5.09 0.60 -1.14
CA SER A 74 -5.59 0.32 -2.47
C SER A 74 -7.09 0.51 -2.35
N ILE A 75 -7.65 1.36 -3.20
CA ILE A 75 -9.10 1.45 -3.35
C ILE A 75 -9.54 0.00 -3.57
N PRO A 76 -10.35 -0.59 -2.68
CA PRO A 76 -10.85 -1.93 -2.95
C PRO A 76 -11.60 -1.79 -4.26
N ASP A 77 -11.22 -2.59 -5.26
CA ASP A 77 -11.98 -2.65 -6.49
C ASP A 77 -13.45 -2.78 -6.11
N PHE A 78 -14.35 -2.06 -6.78
CA PHE A 78 -15.78 -2.10 -6.43
C PHE A 78 -16.37 -3.53 -6.47
N ASN A 79 -15.64 -4.49 -7.05
CA ASN A 79 -15.92 -5.92 -7.04
C ASN A 79 -15.60 -6.66 -5.73
N THR A 80 -14.89 -6.05 -4.77
CA THR A 80 -14.53 -6.68 -3.50
C THR A 80 -15.66 -6.64 -2.47
N PHE A 81 -16.68 -5.82 -2.69
CA PHE A 81 -17.80 -5.65 -1.77
C PHE A 81 -19.10 -6.20 -2.37
N SER A 82 -19.85 -6.93 -1.56
CA SER A 82 -21.15 -7.49 -1.93
C SER A 82 -22.29 -6.45 -1.97
N SER A 83 -22.14 -5.33 -1.25
CA SER A 83 -23.19 -4.31 -1.15
C SER A 83 -22.65 -2.91 -0.88
N VAL A 84 -23.50 -1.91 -1.12
CA VAL A 84 -23.24 -0.50 -0.76
C VAL A 84 -23.06 -0.34 0.76
N GLU A 85 -23.76 -1.15 1.57
CA GLU A 85 -23.60 -1.15 3.02
C GLU A 85 -22.20 -1.62 3.45
N ASP A 86 -21.71 -2.72 2.86
CA ASP A 86 -20.39 -3.28 3.19
C ASP A 86 -19.29 -2.27 2.83
N TRP A 87 -19.41 -1.63 1.67
CA TRP A 87 -18.51 -0.56 1.24
C TRP A 87 -18.53 0.64 2.18
N LEU A 88 -19.72 1.16 2.52
CA LEU A 88 -19.86 2.29 3.45
C LEU A 88 -19.32 1.95 4.84
N SER A 89 -19.51 0.71 5.31
CA SER A 89 -18.94 0.24 6.58
C SER A 89 -17.40 0.24 6.54
N ALA A 90 -16.81 -0.25 5.45
CA ALA A 90 -15.37 -0.31 5.27
C ALA A 90 -14.70 1.09 5.28
N ILE A 91 -15.34 2.09 4.66
CA ILE A 91 -14.85 3.48 4.67
C ILE A 91 -15.33 4.31 5.87
N LYS A 92 -16.02 3.68 6.84
CA LYS A 92 -16.61 4.34 8.03
C LYS A 92 -17.59 5.47 7.70
N MET A 93 -18.40 5.26 6.68
CA MET A 93 -19.49 6.13 6.24
C MET A 93 -20.87 5.45 6.32
N SER A 94 -21.01 4.42 7.15
CA SER A 94 -22.26 3.65 7.30
C SER A 94 -23.48 4.52 7.66
N GLN A 95 -23.29 5.67 8.31
CA GLN A 95 -24.36 6.61 8.62
C GLN A 95 -25.03 7.23 7.38
N TYR A 96 -24.39 7.16 6.21
CA TYR A 96 -24.94 7.68 4.95
C TYR A 96 -25.74 6.62 4.16
N ARG A 97 -25.80 5.38 4.64
CA ARG A 97 -26.49 4.27 3.96
C ARG A 97 -27.87 4.64 3.44
N ASP A 98 -28.73 5.17 4.31
CA ASP A 98 -30.11 5.47 3.96
C ASP A 98 -30.19 6.56 2.89
N LYS A 99 -29.25 7.51 2.86
CA LYS A 99 -29.20 8.53 1.81
C LYS A 99 -28.87 7.91 0.45
N PHE A 100 -27.92 6.99 0.39
CA PHE A 100 -27.60 6.28 -0.85
C PHE A 100 -28.78 5.46 -1.36
N LEU A 101 -29.43 4.69 -0.49
CA LEU A 101 -30.59 3.87 -0.86
C LEU A 101 -31.79 4.73 -1.30
N ASN A 102 -32.09 5.81 -0.59
CA ASN A 102 -33.18 6.72 -0.94
C ASN A 102 -32.93 7.47 -2.26
N SER A 103 -31.66 7.68 -2.62
CA SER A 103 -31.25 8.26 -3.90
C SER A 103 -31.14 7.22 -5.03
N GLY A 104 -31.49 5.95 -4.79
CA GLY A 104 -31.49 4.89 -5.81
C GLY A 104 -30.13 4.21 -6.03
N PHE A 105 -29.11 4.52 -5.22
CA PHE A 105 -27.80 3.87 -5.28
C PHE A 105 -27.82 2.54 -4.52
N THR A 106 -28.42 1.52 -5.14
CA THR A 106 -28.59 0.17 -4.57
C THR A 106 -27.45 -0.78 -4.92
N SER A 107 -26.56 -0.41 -5.84
CA SER A 107 -25.40 -1.20 -6.25
C SER A 107 -24.14 -0.34 -6.38
N LEU A 108 -22.99 -0.97 -6.19
CA LEU A 108 -21.69 -0.30 -6.29
C LEU A 108 -21.37 0.20 -7.70
N GLN A 109 -21.96 -0.43 -8.72
CA GLN A 109 -21.83 0.01 -10.11
C GLN A 109 -22.55 1.33 -10.39
N LEU A 110 -23.62 1.64 -9.65
CA LEU A 110 -24.28 2.94 -9.70
C LEU A 110 -23.49 3.99 -8.91
N VAL A 111 -22.95 3.61 -7.75
CA VAL A 111 -22.09 4.49 -6.92
C VAL A 111 -20.83 4.91 -7.69
N ALA A 112 -20.22 4.00 -8.44
CA ALA A 112 -19.02 4.28 -9.25
C ALA A 112 -19.25 5.30 -10.38
N GLN A 113 -20.50 5.53 -10.78
CA GLN A 113 -20.88 6.50 -11.83
C GLN A 113 -21.21 7.90 -11.27
N MET A 114 -21.13 8.10 -9.95
CA MET A 114 -21.38 9.39 -9.33
C MET A 114 -20.32 10.42 -9.74
N THR A 115 -20.77 11.56 -10.25
CA THR A 115 -19.93 12.75 -10.49
C THR A 115 -19.99 13.68 -9.29
N SER A 116 -18.97 14.54 -9.11
CA SER A 116 -18.84 15.44 -7.97
C SER A 116 -19.66 16.74 -8.10
N GLU A 117 -20.71 16.77 -8.92
CA GLU A 117 -21.50 17.98 -9.19
C GLU A 117 -22.41 18.37 -8.02
#